data_AF-A0A3M1FNT8-F1
#
_entry.id   AF-A0A3M1FNT8-F1
#
_cell.length_a   1.000
_cell.length_b   1.000
_cell.length_c   1.000
_cell.angle_alpha   90.00
_cell.angle_beta   90.00
_cell.angle_gamma   90.00
#
_symmetry.space_group_name_H-M   'P 1'
#
loop_
_entity.id
_entity.type
_entity.pdbx_description
1 polymer ?
#
loop_
_entity_poly.entity_id
_entity_poly.type
_entity_poly.pdbx_seq_one_letter_code
_entity_poly.pdbx_strand_id
1 'polypeptide(L)' 'MIGLLPKLPLYWAFRTFGWPQIKPFSVVVSVSFRCNSKCRTCDVWRKPNDDMTAEEWDRVFQNLG' A
#
# COMPACT_ATOMS: atom_id res chain seq x y z
N MET A 1 -1.69 9.08 -17.58
CA MET A 1 -2.79 8.76 -16.64
C MET A 1 -4.14 8.43 -17.32
N ILE A 2 -4.41 8.87 -18.57
CA ILE A 2 -5.69 8.62 -19.28
C ILE A 2 -5.99 7.12 -19.52
N GLY A 3 -4.97 6.26 -19.59
CA GLY A 3 -5.13 4.82 -19.81
C GLY A 3 -5.87 4.03 -18.71
N LEU A 4 -6.24 4.68 -17.60
CA LEU A 4 -7.07 4.07 -16.54
C LEU A 4 -8.57 4.24 -16.75
N LEU A 5 -8.98 5.22 -17.55
CA LEU A 5 -10.41 5.46 -17.83
C LEU A 5 -11.14 4.19 -18.29
N PRO A 6 -10.59 3.36 -19.20
CA PRO A 6 -11.24 2.12 -19.62
C PRO A 6 -11.32 1.06 -18.51
N LYS A 7 -10.48 1.15 -17.46
CA LYS A 7 -10.45 0.18 -16.35
C LYS A 7 -11.42 0.54 -15.22
N LEU A 8 -11.95 1.76 -15.18
CA LEU A 8 -12.87 2.22 -14.13
C LEU A 8 -14.11 1.33 -13.95
N PRO A 9 -14.77 0.82 -15.01
CA PRO A 9 -15.91 -0.08 -14.84
C PRO A 9 -15.55 -1.36 -14.08
N LEU A 10 -14.33 -1.89 -14.28
CA LEU A 10 -13.85 -3.06 -13.55
C LEU A 10 -13.67 -2.76 -12.05
N TYR A 11 -13.15 -1.58 -11.71
CA TYR A 11 -13.03 -1.14 -10.31
C TYR A 11 -14.39 -0.95 -9.64
N TRP A 12 -15.39 -0.43 -10.35
CA TRP A 12 -16.75 -0.32 -9.84
C TRP A 12 -17.43 -1.67 -9.66
N ALA A 13 -17.23 -2.60 -10.62
CA ALA A 13 -17.75 -3.95 -10.52
C ALA A 13 -17.12 -4.70 -9.33
N PHE A 14 -15.80 -4.64 -9.18
CA PHE A 14 -15.11 -5.24 -8.03
C PHE A 14 -15.59 -4.67 -6.69
N ARG A 15 -15.77 -3.34 -6.60
CA ARG A 15 -16.26 -2.68 -5.38
C ARG A 15 -17.70 -3.08 -5.02
N THR A 16 -18.56 -3.28 -6.01
CA THR A 16 -20.00 -3.49 -5.81
C THR A 16 -20.35 -4.97 -5.67
N PHE A 17 -19.73 -5.83 -6.47
CA PHE A 17 -20.06 -7.25 -6.59
C PHE A 17 -18.94 -8.17 -6.08
N GLY A 18 -17.77 -7.64 -5.72
CA GLY A 18 -16.60 -8.44 -5.33
C GLY A 18 -15.88 -9.11 -6.50
N TRP A 19 -16.31 -8.88 -7.75
CA TRP A 19 -15.78 -9.52 -8.95
C TRP A 19 -15.82 -8.57 -10.17
N PRO A 20 -14.83 -8.62 -11.09
CA PRO A 20 -13.62 -9.46 -11.06
C PRO A 20 -12.58 -8.96 -10.05
N GLN A 21 -11.79 -9.87 -9.49
CA GLN A 21 -10.70 -9.49 -8.57
C GLN A 21 -9.58 -8.80 -9.36
N ILE A 22 -9.48 -7.49 -9.17
CA ILE A 22 -8.46 -6.65 -9.81
C ILE A 22 -7.47 -6.16 -8.77
N LYS A 23 -6.23 -5.92 -9.21
CA LYS A 23 -5.18 -5.38 -8.34
C LYS A 23 -5.50 -3.95 -7.89
N PRO A 24 -5.02 -3.53 -6.70
CA PRO A 24 -5.18 -2.16 -6.26
C PRO A 24 -4.52 -1.18 -7.24
N PHE A 25 -5.14 -0.03 -7.42
CA PHE A 25 -4.61 1.04 -8.28
C PHE A 25 -3.30 1.62 -7.72
N SER A 26 -3.21 1.74 -6.39
CA SER A 26 -2.03 2.23 -5.68
C SER A 26 -1.86 1.47 -4.38
N VAL A 27 -0.63 1.12 -4.03
CA VAL A 27 -0.28 0.54 -2.73
C VAL A 27 0.59 1.55 -2.00
N VAL A 28 0.24 1.87 -0.75
CA VAL A 28 1.05 2.67 0.15
C VAL A 28 1.63 1.74 1.20
N VAL A 29 2.95 1.70 1.30
CA VAL A 29 3.67 0.83 2.23
C VAL A 29 4.41 1.70 3.23
N SER A 30 4.16 1.50 4.52
CA SER A 30 4.94 2.12 5.59
C SER A 30 6.09 1.20 5.96
N VAL A 31 7.26 1.46 5.37
CA VAL A 31 8.44 0.57 5.51
C VAL A 31 9.08 0.63 6.89
N SER A 32 8.93 1.74 7.59
CA SER A 32 9.43 1.94 8.95
C SER A 32 8.61 3.01 9.66
N PHE A 33 8.45 2.86 10.97
CA PHE A 33 7.87 3.88 11.84
C PHE A 33 8.93 4.74 12.55
N ARG A 34 10.23 4.53 12.28
CA ARG A 34 11.31 5.37 12.82
C ARG A 34 11.24 6.76 12.20
N CYS A 35 10.95 7.76 13.03
CA CYS A 35 10.82 9.15 12.58
C CYS A 35 11.40 10.13 13.62
N ASN A 36 12.27 11.04 13.16
CA ASN A 36 12.97 12.00 14.03
C ASN A 36 12.12 13.21 14.43
N SER A 37 11.07 13.53 13.68
CA SER A 37 10.29 14.77 13.86
C SER A 37 9.35 14.75 15.07
N LYS A 38 9.00 13.56 15.59
CA LYS A 38 8.13 13.36 16.78
C LYS A 38 6.89 14.26 16.81
N CYS A 39 6.20 14.38 15.67
CA CYS A 39 5.10 15.31 15.51
C CYS A 39 3.93 14.97 16.45
N ARG A 40 3.30 16.01 17.02
CA ARG A 40 2.15 15.88 17.94
C ARG A 40 0.85 15.37 17.28
N THR A 41 0.78 15.40 15.95
CA THR A 41 -0.42 15.08 15.19
C THR A 41 -0.38 13.68 14.56
N CYS A 42 0.80 13.18 14.18
CA CYS A 42 0.93 11.86 13.55
C CYS A 42 1.22 10.74 14.55
N ASP A 43 2.04 11.01 15.57
CA ASP A 43 2.52 10.07 16.58
C ASP A 43 3.03 8.70 16.04
N VAL A 44 3.40 8.62 14.75
CA VAL A 44 3.82 7.36 14.11
C VAL A 44 5.03 6.74 14.79
N TRP A 45 5.95 7.58 15.28
CA TRP A 45 7.16 7.19 15.99
C TRP A 45 6.89 6.42 17.29
N ARG A 46 5.67 6.48 17.83
CA ARG A 46 5.26 5.74 19.04
C ARG A 46 4.78 4.33 18.73
N LYS A 47 4.51 4.01 17.46
CA LYS A 47 4.04 2.68 17.08
C LYS A 47 5.16 1.65 17.29
N PRO A 48 4.82 0.43 17.77
CA PRO A 48 5.80 -0.65 17.82
C PRO A 48 6.31 -0.91 16.40
N ASN A 49 7.62 -1.14 16.29
CA ASN A 49 8.28 -1.19 15.00
C ASN A 49 9.28 -2.35 14.98
N ASP A 50 8.91 -3.40 14.25
CA ASP A 50 9.79 -4.50 13.89
C ASP A 50 10.10 -4.33 12.40
N ASP A 51 11.21 -3.64 12.10
CA ASP A 51 11.59 -3.32 10.73
C ASP A 51 12.09 -4.59 10.03
N MET A 52 11.53 -4.90 8.86
CA MET A 52 12.08 -5.91 7.97
C MET A 52 13.44 -5.45 7.41
N THR A 53 14.33 -6.39 7.11
CA THR A 53 15.56 -6.09 6.37
C THR A 53 15.25 -5.69 4.94
N ALA A 54 16.24 -5.11 4.24
CA ALA A 54 16.09 -4.75 2.84
C ALA A 54 15.76 -5.99 1.97
N GLU A 55 16.42 -7.12 2.23
CA GLU A 55 16.21 -8.37 1.49
C GLU A 55 14.80 -8.94 1.72
N GLU A 56 14.26 -8.77 2.93
CA GLU A 56 12.90 -9.16 3.24
C GLU A 56 11.88 -8.27 2.51
N TRP A 57 12.12 -6.97 2.44
CA TRP A 57 11.32 -6.05 1.62
C TRP A 57 11.38 -6.38 0.13
N ASP A 58 12.56 -6.74 -0.40
CA ASP A 58 12.71 -7.15 -1.80
C ASP A 58 11.81 -8.35 -2.12
N ARG A 59 11.75 -9.34 -1.21
CA ARG A 59 10.85 -10.50 -1.36
C ARG A 59 9.38 -10.06 -1.32
N VAL A 60 9.00 -9.15 -0.44
CA VAL A 60 7.61 -8.63 -0.38
C VAL A 60 7.23 -7.94 -1.69
N PHE A 61 8.10 -7.07 -2.23
CA PHE A 61 7.82 -6.36 -3.48
C PHE A 61 7.79 -7.26 -4.71
N GLN A 62 8.61 -8.31 -4.76
CA GLN A 62 8.57 -9.31 -5.84
C GLN A 62 7.27 -10.12 -5.86
N ASN A 63 6.63 -10.30 -4.69
CA ASN A 63 5.35 -11.00 -4.55
C ASN A 63 4.14 -10.05 -4.54
N LEU A 64 4.36 -8.74 -4.71
CA LEU A 64 3.30 -7.73 -4.82
C LEU A 64 2.77 -7.69 -6.26
N GLY A 65 2.13 -8.78 -6.69
CA GLY A 65 1.50 -8.88 -7.99
C GLY A 65 1.57 -10.27 -8.58
#